data_AF-A0A939YK82-F1
#
_entry.id   AF-A0A939YK82-F1
#
_cell.length_a   1.000
_cell.length_b   1.000
_cell.length_c   1.000
_cell.angle_alpha   90.00
_cell.angle_beta   90.00
_cell.angle_gamma   90.00
#
_symmetry.space_group_name_H-M   'P 1'
#
loop_
_entity.id
_entity.type
_entity.pdbx_description
1 polymer ?
#
loop_
_entity_poly.entity_id
_entity_poly.type
_entity_poly.pdbx_seq_one_letter_code
_entity_poly.pdbx_strand_id
1 'polypeptide(L)'
;MNLPVDLKKFVQSKKLKPVIVFLLCEAAVTLIYFLSRNAVYGTEYLSKYPSIGHAFYAVLFIIPLFVSGVLPALLDKTFYGTVERVKISTTSDNEHSFKPTWELWYKRNTIFLYVKEDNCRTERFKVYSGRAKEGQFLETYNNGDRVFHLYGSGCTVVLPKKSDAIVRCAVCGMTTDCKEEFCHKCGHTLPHVIFGTGGENENQDH
;
A
#
# COMPACT_ATOMS: atom_id res chain seq x y z
N MET A 1 -21.30 -3.92 -4.08
CA MET A 1 -20.94 -2.50 -3.84
C MET A 1 -20.19 -1.97 -5.05
N ASN A 2 -20.66 -0.90 -5.68
CA ASN A 2 -20.07 -0.35 -6.90
C ASN A 2 -19.18 0.86 -6.57
N LEU A 3 -17.86 0.71 -6.74
CA LEU A 3 -16.91 1.82 -6.63
C LEU A 3 -17.06 2.78 -7.82
N PRO A 4 -16.97 4.10 -7.61
CA PRO A 4 -16.89 5.09 -8.68
C PRO A 4 -15.76 4.79 -9.69
N VAL A 5 -15.97 5.20 -10.94
CA VAL A 5 -15.07 4.88 -12.07
C VAL A 5 -13.66 5.43 -11.86
N ASP A 6 -13.53 6.61 -11.26
CA ASP A 6 -12.26 7.25 -10.94
C ASP A 6 -11.48 6.47 -9.87
N LEU A 7 -12.12 6.06 -8.76
CA LEU A 7 -11.47 5.19 -7.78
C LEU A 7 -11.12 3.83 -8.35
N LYS A 8 -11.98 3.26 -9.20
CA LYS A 8 -11.68 1.99 -9.87
C LYS A 8 -10.42 2.11 -10.73
N LYS A 9 -10.30 3.18 -11.53
CA LYS A 9 -9.09 3.48 -12.31
C LYS A 9 -7.88 3.71 -11.42
N PHE A 10 -8.03 4.40 -10.29
CA PHE A 10 -6.96 4.60 -9.32
C PHE A 10 -6.44 3.29 -8.74
N VAL A 11 -7.34 2.44 -8.23
CA VAL A 11 -6.99 1.12 -7.67
C VAL A 11 -6.36 0.24 -8.76
N GLN A 12 -6.90 0.25 -9.97
CA GLN A 12 -6.31 -0.48 -11.10
C GLN A 12 -4.89 0.01 -11.41
N SER A 13 -4.65 1.33 -11.43
CA SER A 13 -3.32 1.88 -11.69
C SER A 13 -2.31 1.49 -10.59
N LYS A 14 -2.75 1.44 -9.33
CA LYS A 14 -1.94 1.04 -8.17
C LYS A 14 -1.55 -0.45 -8.22
N LYS A 15 -2.43 -1.31 -8.74
CA LYS A 15 -2.15 -2.73 -8.98
C LYS A 15 -1.27 -2.96 -10.20
N LEU A 16 -1.58 -2.28 -11.30
CA LEU A 16 -0.96 -2.53 -12.59
C LEU A 16 0.47 -1.98 -12.65
N LYS A 17 0.75 -0.84 -12.03
CA LYS A 17 2.07 -0.21 -12.08
C LYS A 17 3.18 -1.12 -11.52
N PRO A 18 3.07 -1.73 -10.33
CA PRO A 18 4.03 -2.73 -9.85
C PRO A 18 4.21 -3.92 -10.80
N VAL A 19 3.11 -4.42 -11.40
CA VAL A 19 3.15 -5.53 -12.35
C VAL A 19 3.91 -5.16 -13.62
N ILE A 20 3.65 -3.97 -14.19
CA ILE A 20 4.38 -3.48 -15.37
C ILE A 20 5.87 -3.33 -15.05
N VAL A 21 6.21 -2.74 -13.91
CA VAL A 21 7.62 -2.58 -13.49
C VAL A 21 8.28 -3.94 -13.31
N PHE A 22 7.59 -4.92 -12.70
CA PHE A 22 8.07 -6.30 -12.58
C PHE A 22 8.38 -6.91 -13.95
N LEU A 23 7.44 -6.86 -14.90
CA LEU A 23 7.64 -7.42 -16.24
C LEU A 23 8.79 -6.77 -17.00
N LEU A 24 8.99 -5.45 -16.85
CA LEU A 24 10.12 -4.75 -17.45
C LEU A 24 11.46 -5.17 -16.83
N CYS A 25 11.52 -5.32 -15.51
CA CYS A 25 12.70 -5.80 -14.82
C CYS A 25 13.03 -7.25 -15.22
N GLU A 26 12.03 -8.13 -15.28
CA GLU A 26 12.17 -9.52 -15.74
C GLU A 26 12.71 -9.60 -17.17
N ALA A 27 12.16 -8.77 -18.09
CA ALA A 27 12.65 -8.69 -19.46
C ALA A 27 14.11 -8.23 -19.52
N ALA A 28 14.51 -7.25 -18.70
CA ALA A 28 15.88 -6.77 -18.61
C ALA A 28 16.83 -7.85 -18.06
N VAL A 29 16.47 -8.54 -16.99
CA VAL A 29 17.25 -9.65 -16.42
C VAL A 29 17.40 -10.78 -17.43
N THR A 30 16.32 -11.13 -18.15
CA THR A 30 16.34 -12.13 -19.22
C THR A 30 17.30 -11.73 -20.34
N LEU A 31 17.27 -10.46 -20.78
CA LEU A 31 18.19 -9.97 -21.80
C LEU A 31 19.65 -10.02 -21.33
N ILE A 32 19.92 -9.61 -20.08
CA ILE A 32 21.25 -9.71 -19.47
C ILE A 32 21.71 -11.17 -19.44
N TYR A 33 20.83 -12.10 -19.05
CA TYR A 33 21.13 -13.52 -19.08
C TYR A 33 21.53 -13.98 -20.48
N PHE A 34 20.74 -13.67 -21.51
CA PHE A 34 21.05 -14.07 -22.89
C PHE A 34 22.38 -13.50 -23.40
N LEU A 35 22.67 -12.22 -23.12
CA LEU A 35 23.89 -11.56 -23.57
C LEU A 35 25.13 -12.03 -22.80
N SER A 36 25.00 -12.28 -21.50
CA SER A 36 26.12 -12.65 -20.62
C SER A 36 26.36 -14.16 -20.56
N ARG A 37 25.40 -15.01 -20.95
CA ARG A 37 25.51 -16.47 -20.85
C ARG A 37 26.80 -17.01 -21.45
N ASN A 38 27.15 -16.60 -22.67
CA ASN A 38 28.34 -17.12 -23.35
C ASN A 38 29.64 -16.63 -22.69
N ALA A 39 29.65 -15.41 -22.15
CA ALA A 39 30.81 -14.87 -21.43
C ALA A 39 30.98 -15.49 -20.03
N VAL A 40 29.87 -15.76 -19.33
CA VAL A 40 29.86 -16.27 -17.96
C VAL A 40 30.16 -17.78 -17.94
N TYR A 41 29.48 -18.58 -18.78
CA TYR A 41 29.72 -20.01 -18.89
C TYR A 41 30.92 -20.38 -19.78
N GLY A 42 31.51 -19.41 -20.47
CA GLY A 42 32.75 -19.58 -21.24
C GLY A 42 34.02 -19.61 -20.39
N THR A 43 33.93 -19.38 -19.08
CA THR A 43 35.08 -19.47 -18.17
C THR A 43 35.29 -20.89 -17.67
N GLU A 44 36.55 -21.33 -17.58
CA GLU A 44 36.97 -22.67 -17.14
C GLU A 44 36.45 -23.05 -15.73
N TYR A 45 36.23 -22.04 -14.88
CA TYR A 45 35.76 -22.22 -13.52
C TYR A 45 34.24 -22.49 -13.45
N LEU A 46 33.44 -21.80 -14.27
CA LEU A 46 31.99 -21.96 -14.29
C LEU A 46 31.52 -23.10 -15.19
N SER A 47 32.34 -23.53 -16.17
CA SER A 47 32.09 -24.78 -16.88
C SER A 47 32.23 -26.00 -15.96
N LYS A 48 33.17 -25.94 -14.98
CA LYS A 48 33.35 -26.97 -13.95
C LYS A 48 32.27 -26.94 -12.86
N TYR A 49 31.69 -25.77 -12.57
CA TYR A 49 30.64 -25.58 -11.57
C TYR A 49 29.43 -24.79 -12.11
N PRO A 50 28.64 -25.36 -13.03
CA PRO A 50 27.52 -24.65 -13.67
C PRO A 50 26.42 -24.28 -12.67
N SER A 51 26.31 -25.02 -11.56
CA SER A 51 25.37 -24.77 -10.47
C SER A 51 25.53 -23.38 -9.84
N ILE A 52 26.76 -22.85 -9.76
CA ILE A 52 27.04 -21.52 -9.22
C ILE A 52 26.48 -20.44 -10.15
N GLY A 53 26.68 -20.60 -11.47
CA GLY A 53 26.11 -19.70 -12.47
C GLY A 53 24.58 -19.69 -12.41
N HIS A 54 23.96 -20.87 -12.32
CA HIS A 54 22.50 -20.98 -12.17
C HIS A 54 21.99 -20.33 -10.88
N ALA A 55 22.69 -20.51 -9.75
CA ALA A 55 22.32 -19.87 -8.48
C ALA A 55 22.38 -18.34 -8.56
N PHE A 56 23.42 -17.79 -9.21
CA PHE A 56 23.54 -16.35 -9.42
C PHE A 56 22.38 -15.78 -10.24
N TYR A 57 22.04 -16.43 -11.36
CA TYR A 57 20.90 -16.00 -12.17
C TYR A 57 19.56 -16.19 -11.45
N ALA A 58 19.38 -17.27 -10.69
CA ALA A 58 18.18 -17.48 -9.88
C ALA A 58 17.97 -16.33 -8.89
N VAL A 59 19.04 -15.86 -8.23
CA VAL A 59 18.98 -14.68 -7.37
C VAL A 59 18.59 -13.43 -8.16
N LEU A 60 19.19 -13.22 -9.35
CA LEU A 60 18.83 -12.08 -10.21
C LEU A 60 17.37 -12.08 -10.66
N PHE A 61 16.78 -13.24 -10.92
CA PHE A 61 15.35 -13.38 -11.24
C PHE A 61 14.42 -13.19 -10.03
N ILE A 62 14.93 -13.34 -8.81
CA ILE A 62 14.15 -13.12 -7.58
C ILE A 62 14.09 -11.63 -7.20
N ILE A 63 15.16 -10.87 -7.46
CA ILE A 63 15.26 -9.44 -7.08
C ILE A 63 14.09 -8.58 -7.61
N PRO A 64 13.65 -8.71 -8.88
CA PRO A 64 12.51 -7.96 -9.43
C PRO A 64 11.22 -8.08 -8.60
N LEU A 65 10.96 -9.22 -7.95
CA LEU A 65 9.77 -9.42 -7.11
C LEU A 65 9.74 -8.45 -5.93
N PHE A 66 10.91 -8.14 -5.37
CA PHE A 66 11.03 -7.23 -4.24
C PHE A 66 11.10 -5.76 -4.67
N VAL A 67 11.85 -5.46 -5.73
CA VAL A 67 12.07 -4.08 -6.21
C VAL A 67 10.82 -3.49 -6.84
N SER A 68 10.06 -4.28 -7.59
CA SER A 68 8.85 -3.81 -8.27
C SER A 68 7.70 -3.46 -7.33
N GLY A 69 7.73 -3.94 -6.09
CA GLY A 69 6.60 -3.84 -5.16
C GLY A 69 5.40 -4.71 -5.54
N VAL A 70 5.57 -5.66 -6.46
CA VAL A 70 4.49 -6.57 -6.89
C VAL A 70 4.05 -7.50 -5.76
N LEU A 71 4.99 -7.97 -4.92
CA LEU A 71 4.68 -8.88 -3.83
C LEU A 71 3.74 -8.25 -2.77
N PRO A 72 4.00 -7.03 -2.25
CA PRO A 72 3.03 -6.32 -1.41
C PRO A 72 1.66 -6.11 -2.09
N ALA A 73 1.63 -5.82 -3.39
CA ALA A 73 0.38 -5.62 -4.12
C ALA A 73 -0.45 -6.91 -4.27
N LEU A 74 0.21 -8.07 -4.40
CA LEU A 74 -0.43 -9.39 -4.47
C LEU A 74 -0.90 -9.89 -3.10
N LEU A 75 -0.13 -9.61 -2.05
CA LEU A 75 -0.43 -10.02 -0.68
C LEU A 75 -1.41 -9.10 0.04
N ASP A 76 -1.80 -7.99 -0.60
CA ASP A 76 -2.77 -7.06 -0.05
C ASP A 76 -4.11 -7.78 0.19
N LYS A 77 -4.87 -7.41 1.21
CA LYS A 77 -6.15 -8.07 1.53
C LYS A 77 -7.21 -7.03 1.83
N THR A 78 -8.42 -7.25 1.29
CA THR A 78 -9.58 -6.46 1.72
C THR A 78 -9.90 -6.80 3.16
N PHE A 79 -10.12 -5.80 3.99
CA PHE A 79 -10.66 -5.97 5.33
C PHE A 79 -11.67 -4.86 5.64
N TYR A 80 -12.59 -5.19 6.53
CA TYR A 80 -13.65 -4.31 6.99
C TYR A 80 -13.89 -4.56 8.48
N GLY A 81 -14.05 -3.49 9.25
CA GLY A 81 -14.37 -3.64 10.66
C GLY A 81 -14.17 -2.37 11.47
N THR A 82 -14.18 -2.53 12.79
CA THR A 82 -14.04 -1.43 13.75
C THR A 82 -12.65 -1.43 14.35
N VAL A 83 -12.02 -0.25 14.40
CA VAL A 83 -10.69 -0.07 15.01
C VAL A 83 -10.80 -0.19 16.53
N GLU A 84 -10.26 -1.24 17.13
CA GLU A 84 -10.19 -1.38 18.60
C GLU A 84 -9.00 -0.60 19.17
N ARG A 85 -7.88 -0.59 18.44
CA ARG A 85 -6.65 0.04 18.89
C ARG A 85 -5.84 0.58 17.72
N VAL A 86 -5.36 1.81 17.86
CA VAL A 86 -4.36 2.41 16.99
C VAL A 86 -2.99 2.34 17.66
N LYS A 87 -1.98 1.80 16.96
CA LYS A 87 -0.59 1.79 17.42
C LYS A 87 0.30 2.49 16.40
N ILE A 88 0.86 3.63 16.81
CA ILE A 88 1.86 4.34 16.04
C ILE A 88 3.25 3.91 16.52
N SER A 89 4.08 3.42 15.62
CA SER A 89 5.47 3.04 15.89
C SER A 89 6.40 3.96 15.13
N THR A 90 7.24 4.70 15.85
CA THR A 90 8.26 5.56 15.26
C THR A 90 9.60 4.81 15.28
N THR A 91 10.12 4.48 14.12
CA THR A 91 11.41 3.78 13.96
C THR A 91 12.46 4.73 13.39
N SER A 92 13.72 4.55 13.78
CA SER A 92 14.86 5.21 13.14
C SER A 92 15.28 4.42 11.89
N ASP A 93 15.40 5.06 10.75
CA ASP A 93 15.49 4.45 9.43
C ASP A 93 16.62 5.05 8.59
N ASN A 94 17.76 4.36 8.52
CA ASN A 94 19.00 4.82 7.89
C ASN A 94 19.08 4.58 6.36
N GLU A 95 17.96 4.58 5.63
CA GLU A 95 17.87 4.31 4.18
C GLU A 95 18.52 5.39 3.25
N HIS A 96 19.64 6.03 3.63
CA HIS A 96 20.36 6.99 2.78
C HIS A 96 21.86 6.70 2.64
N SER A 97 22.38 6.86 1.41
CA SER A 97 23.78 6.66 0.99
C SER A 97 24.75 7.80 1.36
N PHE A 98 24.30 8.83 2.08
CA PHE A 98 25.13 9.96 2.52
C PHE A 98 25.01 10.19 4.03
N LYS A 99 26.12 10.60 4.66
CA LYS A 99 26.20 10.87 6.11
C LYS A 99 25.35 12.07 6.52
N PRO A 100 24.58 12.00 7.61
CA PRO A 100 23.64 13.06 7.96
C PRO A 100 23.85 13.75 9.32
N THR A 101 23.23 14.93 9.47
CA THR A 101 23.32 15.82 10.64
C THR A 101 22.32 15.49 11.75
N TRP A 102 22.71 15.77 13.00
CA TRP A 102 22.26 15.06 14.22
C TRP A 102 20.78 15.14 14.64
N GLU A 103 20.01 16.17 14.27
CA GLU A 103 18.78 16.48 15.03
C GLU A 103 17.45 16.06 14.38
N LEU A 104 17.41 15.73 13.08
CA LEU A 104 16.12 15.79 12.34
C LEU A 104 15.83 14.70 11.30
N TRP A 105 16.68 13.70 11.05
CA TRP A 105 16.70 13.04 9.73
C TRP A 105 16.39 11.54 9.58
N TYR A 106 15.93 10.82 10.62
CA TYR A 106 15.79 9.36 10.49
C TYR A 106 14.48 8.76 10.99
N LYS A 107 13.49 9.54 11.44
CA LYS A 107 12.29 8.94 12.03
C LYS A 107 11.23 8.62 10.97
N ARG A 108 10.82 7.35 10.86
CA ARG A 108 9.70 6.85 10.05
C ARG A 108 8.55 6.50 10.99
N ASN A 109 7.36 7.05 10.75
CA ASN A 109 6.14 6.70 11.47
C ASN A 109 5.43 5.59 10.71
N THR A 110 5.15 4.48 11.40
CA THR A 110 4.34 3.38 10.89
C THR A 110 3.08 3.24 11.74
N ILE A 111 1.92 3.29 11.10
CA ILE A 111 0.61 3.18 11.76
C ILE A 111 0.09 1.76 11.57
N PHE A 112 -0.21 1.11 12.70
CA PHE A 112 -0.89 -0.18 12.75
C PHE A 112 -2.29 -0.01 13.34
N LEU A 113 -3.29 -0.58 12.68
CA LEU A 113 -4.64 -0.69 13.21
C LEU A 113 -4.89 -2.12 13.67
N TYR A 114 -5.50 -2.26 14.83
CA TYR A 114 -6.10 -3.51 15.29
C TYR A 114 -7.59 -3.41 14.99
N VAL A 115 -8.05 -4.15 13.99
CA VAL A 115 -9.41 -4.06 13.47
C VAL A 115 -10.17 -5.32 13.85
N LYS A 116 -11.29 -5.14 14.55
CA LYS A 116 -12.25 -6.21 14.81
C LYS A 116 -13.16 -6.37 13.60
N GLU A 117 -13.02 -7.49 12.93
CA GLU A 117 -13.86 -7.87 11.80
C GLU A 117 -15.20 -8.47 12.26
N ASP A 118 -16.15 -8.61 11.34
CA ASP A 118 -17.49 -9.13 11.63
C ASP A 118 -17.50 -10.57 12.19
N ASN A 119 -16.41 -11.32 11.96
CA ASN A 119 -16.17 -12.64 12.52
C ASN A 119 -15.70 -12.63 14.00
N CYS A 120 -15.73 -11.45 14.65
CA CYS A 120 -15.24 -11.18 16.00
C CYS A 120 -13.74 -11.42 16.24
N ARG A 121 -12.93 -11.60 15.19
CA ARG A 121 -11.48 -11.66 15.30
C ARG A 121 -10.87 -10.27 15.14
N THR A 122 -9.84 -10.00 15.93
CA THR A 122 -9.05 -8.77 15.82
C THR A 122 -7.75 -9.07 15.10
N GLU A 123 -7.57 -8.48 13.92
CA GLU A 123 -6.34 -8.61 13.13
C GLU A 123 -5.56 -7.29 13.11
N ARG A 124 -4.24 -7.40 12.97
CA ARG A 124 -3.33 -6.26 12.92
C ARG A 124 -2.98 -5.93 11.47
N PHE A 125 -3.33 -4.73 11.03
CA PHE A 125 -3.04 -4.23 9.69
C PHE A 125 -2.08 -3.04 9.72
N LYS A 126 -1.07 -3.05 8.85
CA LYS A 126 -0.21 -1.89 8.59
C LYS A 126 -0.90 -1.01 7.56
N VAL A 127 -1.31 0.20 7.95
CA VAL A 127 -2.11 1.08 7.07
C VAL A 127 -1.34 2.28 6.53
N TYR A 128 -0.22 2.63 7.16
CA TYR A 128 0.63 3.73 6.71
C TYR A 128 2.07 3.54 7.16
N SER A 129 3.02 3.98 6.35
CA SER A 129 4.43 4.09 6.72
C SER A 129 5.07 5.22 5.92
N GLY A 130 5.55 6.26 6.61
CA GLY A 130 6.09 7.45 5.97
C GLY A 130 7.00 8.25 6.90
N ARG A 131 7.58 9.34 6.38
CA ARG A 131 8.50 10.18 7.16
C ARG A 131 7.76 10.83 8.33
N ALA A 132 8.35 10.81 9.51
CA ALA A 132 7.72 11.35 10.71
C ALA A 132 7.44 12.86 10.62
N LYS A 133 8.27 13.61 9.87
CA LYS A 133 8.08 15.05 9.62
C LYS A 133 6.78 15.40 8.89
N GLU A 134 6.23 14.47 8.11
CA GLU A 134 5.08 14.80 7.30
C GLU A 134 3.80 14.85 8.12
N GLY A 135 3.76 14.28 9.34
CA GLY A 135 2.58 14.26 10.24
C GLY A 135 1.33 13.61 9.63
N GLN A 136 1.39 13.30 8.34
CA GLN A 136 0.32 12.79 7.53
C GLN A 136 -0.15 11.48 8.12
N PHE A 137 -1.46 11.38 8.22
CA PHE A 137 -2.19 10.23 8.68
C PHE A 137 -2.20 9.91 10.18
N LEU A 138 -1.42 10.60 11.03
CA LEU A 138 -1.36 10.30 12.47
C LEU A 138 -2.70 10.43 13.19
N GLU A 139 -3.51 11.42 12.79
CA GLU A 139 -4.85 11.66 13.35
C GLU A 139 -5.96 11.06 12.47
N THR A 140 -5.63 10.21 11.50
CA THR A 140 -6.65 9.65 10.58
C THR A 140 -7.52 8.62 11.23
N TYR A 141 -6.96 7.81 12.10
CA TYR A 141 -7.63 6.66 12.65
C TYR A 141 -7.77 6.88 14.14
N ASN A 142 -9.00 6.73 14.64
CA ASN A 142 -9.30 6.74 16.06
C ASN A 142 -9.89 5.39 16.46
N ASN A 143 -9.80 5.08 17.75
CA ASN A 143 -10.48 3.91 18.29
C ASN A 143 -12.00 4.11 18.13
N GLY A 144 -12.70 3.06 17.71
CA GLY A 144 -14.12 3.08 17.39
C GLY A 144 -14.46 3.48 15.95
N ASP A 145 -13.49 3.86 15.13
CA ASP A 145 -13.75 4.14 13.72
C ASP A 145 -14.04 2.86 12.95
N ARG A 146 -15.05 2.90 12.07
CA ARG A 146 -15.25 1.86 11.07
C ARG A 146 -14.34 2.14 9.89
N VAL A 147 -13.58 1.15 9.46
CA VAL A 147 -12.62 1.28 8.37
C VAL A 147 -12.86 0.25 7.29
N PHE A 148 -12.57 0.63 6.06
CA PHE A 148 -12.61 -0.23 4.89
C PHE A 148 -11.31 -0.12 4.11
N HIS A 149 -10.69 -1.26 3.82
CA HIS A 149 -9.46 -1.30 3.05
C HIS A 149 -9.72 -1.58 1.57
N LEU A 150 -9.27 -0.68 0.71
CA LEU A 150 -9.38 -0.81 -0.74
C LEU A 150 -8.30 -1.78 -1.26
N TYR A 151 -8.74 -2.99 -1.60
CA TYR A 151 -7.87 -4.06 -2.07
C TYR A 151 -6.92 -3.66 -3.19
N GLY A 152 -5.62 -3.85 -2.95
CA GLY A 152 -4.50 -3.62 -3.86
C GLY A 152 -4.21 -2.14 -4.13
N SER A 153 -4.78 -1.24 -3.33
CA SER A 153 -4.35 0.16 -3.33
C SER A 153 -3.48 0.50 -2.13
N GLY A 154 -3.41 -0.36 -1.11
CA GLY A 154 -2.75 -0.03 0.16
C GLY A 154 -3.46 1.11 0.91
N CYS A 155 -4.70 1.46 0.54
CA CYS A 155 -5.42 2.59 1.13
C CYS A 155 -6.53 2.08 2.05
N THR A 156 -6.43 2.47 3.32
CA THR A 156 -7.51 2.24 4.29
C THR A 156 -8.30 3.53 4.46
N VAL A 157 -9.62 3.41 4.36
CA VAL A 157 -10.57 4.53 4.40
C VAL A 157 -11.35 4.45 5.70
N VAL A 158 -11.50 5.57 6.39
CA VAL A 158 -12.44 5.69 7.50
C VAL A 158 -13.83 5.93 6.93
N LEU A 159 -14.80 5.10 7.33
CA LEU A 159 -16.17 5.26 6.91
C LEU A 159 -16.79 6.48 7.61
N PRO A 160 -17.45 7.38 6.85
CA PRO A 160 -18.07 8.57 7.42
C PRO A 160 -19.29 8.21 8.26
N LYS A 161 -19.46 8.93 9.37
CA LYS A 161 -20.63 8.86 10.24
C LYS A 161 -21.60 9.99 9.85
N LYS A 162 -22.90 9.81 10.16
CA LYS A 162 -23.92 10.85 9.93
C LYS A 162 -23.62 12.20 10.57
N SER A 163 -22.91 12.19 11.70
CA SER A 163 -22.52 13.38 12.45
C SER A 163 -21.27 14.08 11.91
N ASP A 164 -20.57 13.48 10.94
CA ASP A 164 -19.28 14.00 10.52
C ASP A 164 -19.47 15.22 9.60
N ALA A 165 -18.95 16.37 10.01
CA ALA A 165 -18.88 17.58 9.18
C ALA A 165 -17.73 17.52 8.15
N ILE A 166 -16.79 16.59 8.33
CA ILE A 166 -15.61 16.43 7.48
C ILE A 166 -15.43 14.96 7.12
N VAL A 167 -14.99 14.71 5.88
CA VAL A 167 -14.61 13.40 5.37
C VAL A 167 -13.15 13.42 4.95
N ARG A 168 -12.45 12.28 5.04
CA ARG A 168 -11.08 12.16 4.51
C ARG A 168 -11.09 11.48 3.16
N CYS A 169 -10.32 12.02 2.21
CA CYS A 169 -10.14 11.41 0.92
C CYS A 169 -9.40 10.06 1.03
N ALA A 170 -9.97 9.01 0.44
CA ALA A 170 -9.39 7.67 0.39
C ALA A 170 -8.03 7.61 -0.32
N VAL A 171 -7.75 8.57 -1.21
CA VAL A 171 -6.56 8.57 -2.08
C VAL A 171 -5.42 9.39 -1.50
N CYS A 172 -5.69 10.64 -1.13
CA CYS A 172 -4.65 11.58 -0.70
C CYS A 172 -4.67 11.90 0.81
N GLY A 173 -5.68 11.40 1.55
CA GLY A 173 -5.80 11.61 2.99
C GLY A 173 -6.24 13.00 3.43
N MET A 174 -6.43 13.95 2.50
CA MET A 174 -6.91 15.29 2.82
C MET A 174 -8.30 15.23 3.43
N THR A 175 -8.52 16.04 4.45
CA THR A 175 -9.85 16.35 4.97
C THR A 175 -10.58 17.28 3.98
N THR A 176 -11.86 17.05 3.80
CA THR A 176 -12.75 17.84 2.94
C THR A 176 -14.12 17.89 3.62
N ASP A 177 -14.93 18.91 3.32
CA ASP A 177 -16.30 18.99 3.82
C ASP A 177 -17.10 17.76 3.35
N CYS A 178 -17.97 17.23 4.21
CA CYS A 178 -18.80 16.06 3.88
C CYS A 178 -19.90 16.37 2.86
N LYS A 179 -20.10 17.63 2.48
CA LYS A 179 -21.03 18.06 1.42
C LYS A 179 -20.42 18.01 0.01
N GLU A 180 -19.10 17.98 -0.09
CA GLU A 180 -18.40 17.99 -1.36
C GLU A 180 -18.36 16.58 -1.95
N GLU A 181 -18.62 16.40 -3.24
CA GLU A 181 -18.55 15.06 -3.83
C GLU A 181 -17.11 14.61 -4.13
N PHE A 182 -16.20 15.57 -4.35
CA PHE A 182 -14.84 15.35 -4.83
C PHE A 182 -13.80 16.00 -3.93
N CYS A 183 -12.64 15.35 -3.79
CA CYS A 183 -11.53 15.91 -3.04
C CYS A 183 -10.89 17.09 -3.80
N HIS A 184 -10.85 18.29 -3.20
CA HIS A 184 -10.25 19.48 -3.83
C HIS A 184 -8.76 19.32 -4.22
N LYS A 185 -8.01 18.43 -3.56
CA LYS A 185 -6.58 18.22 -3.85
C LYS A 185 -6.33 17.28 -5.02
N CYS A 186 -7.09 16.19 -5.11
CA CYS A 186 -6.79 15.11 -6.06
C CYS A 186 -7.94 14.79 -7.02
N GLY A 187 -9.09 15.45 -6.89
CA GLY A 187 -10.26 15.29 -7.75
C GLY A 187 -10.99 13.95 -7.63
N HIS A 188 -10.56 13.06 -6.73
CA HIS A 188 -11.21 11.75 -6.57
C HIS A 188 -12.46 11.85 -5.71
N THR A 189 -13.45 11.03 -6.03
CA THR A 189 -14.73 10.92 -5.34
C THR A 189 -14.51 10.61 -3.85
N LEU A 190 -15.28 11.28 -2.99
CA LEU A 190 -15.13 11.16 -1.54
C LEU A 190 -15.87 9.94 -0.98
N PRO A 191 -15.37 9.34 0.12
CA PRO A 191 -15.96 8.13 0.68
C PRO A 191 -17.45 8.22 1.05
N HIS A 192 -17.96 9.37 1.51
CA HIS A 192 -19.38 9.47 1.89
C HIS A 192 -20.34 9.31 0.71
N VAL A 193 -19.90 9.66 -0.50
CA VAL A 193 -20.66 9.41 -1.74
C VAL A 193 -20.78 7.90 -2.02
N ILE A 194 -19.79 7.13 -1.58
CA ILE A 194 -19.67 5.69 -1.88
C ILE A 194 -20.33 4.84 -0.80
N PHE A 195 -20.11 5.19 0.47
CA PHE A 195 -20.55 4.41 1.62
C PHE A 195 -21.86 4.94 2.22
N GLY A 196 -22.32 6.11 1.80
CA GLY A 196 -23.41 6.85 2.43
C GLY A 196 -23.00 7.38 3.80
N THR A 197 -23.70 8.41 4.28
CA THR A 197 -23.67 8.80 5.70
C THR A 197 -24.58 7.83 6.45
N GLY A 198 -24.04 6.65 6.80
CA GLY A 198 -24.73 5.48 7.38
C GLY A 198 -26.20 5.69 7.76
N GLY A 199 -27.13 5.33 6.87
CA GLY A 199 -28.55 5.57 7.09
C GLY A 199 -29.59 4.92 6.19
N GLU A 200 -29.26 4.46 4.99
CA GLU A 200 -30.30 4.00 4.05
C GLU A 200 -30.28 2.49 3.74
N ASN A 201 -29.29 1.72 4.21
CA ASN A 201 -29.22 0.28 3.89
C ASN A 201 -29.34 -0.67 5.10
N GLU A 202 -29.77 -0.19 6.27
CA GLU A 202 -30.07 -1.08 7.43
C GLU A 202 -31.55 -1.47 7.53
N ASN A 203 -32.40 -1.09 6.55
CA ASN A 203 -33.84 -1.36 6.59
C ASN A 203 -34.42 -1.94 5.27
N GLN A 204 -33.64 -2.74 4.54
CA GLN A 204 -34.18 -3.59 3.47
C GLN A 204 -33.48 -4.95 3.52
N ASP A 205 -33.97 -5.81 4.41
CA ASP A 205 -34.11 -7.26 4.21
C ASP A 205 -34.80 -7.82 5.47
N HIS A 206 -36.14 -7.74 5.46
CA HIS A 206 -37.04 -8.57 6.27
C HIS A 206 -37.61 -9.67 5.38
#